data_AF-C5KKX6-F1
#
_entry.id   AF-C5KKX6-F1
#
_cell.length_a   1.000
_cell.length_b   1.000
_cell.length_c   1.000
_cell.angle_alpha   90.00
_cell.angle_beta   90.00
_cell.angle_gamma   90.00
#
_symmetry.space_group_name_H-M   'P 1'
#
loop_
_entity.id
_entity.type
_entity.pdbx_description
1 polymer ?
#
loop_
_entity_poly.entity_id
_entity_poly.type
_entity_poly.pdbx_seq_one_letter_code
_entity_poly.pdbx_strand_id
1 'polypeptide(L)'
;MDELNLADSADSDDLLVLMTSTCGDGDMPSAATALWEDMLQMDGSQKLAGRFCVFGLGDSSYDKFCAAAVKLQARVAELGMSSVIPLAKGDDRAEDGWATAFDEWLPKLCEEVGAKPEDEEEPEALFEVTSLPVTAADKSLPYQRIVPPGSQAVPVLENRRLTPESYERDIRHIALDISAADLPFRLGDAITLYPKNLESDVDLLFNEIVTHLDRNEILSVKCLSDDVPARLRSAFKSRIPMKQIFVELLDIFGKPTRSFYRQLARISKSDEEVQVLNSIANSDDSFKELLGRSVSYADVLRRFP
;
A
#
# COMPACT_ATOMS: atom_id res chain seq x y z
N MET A 1 10.95 4.57 -8.34
CA MET A 1 11.64 4.89 -9.62
C MET A 1 12.96 5.59 -9.39
N ASP A 2 13.14 6.27 -8.25
CA ASP A 2 14.38 6.97 -7.86
C ASP A 2 15.70 6.16 -7.89
N GLU A 3 15.64 4.82 -7.91
CA GLU A 3 16.84 3.95 -7.97
C GLU A 3 17.10 3.36 -9.36
N LEU A 4 16.26 3.66 -10.35
CA LEU A 4 16.39 3.10 -11.70
C LEU A 4 17.32 3.96 -12.56
N ASN A 5 18.35 3.35 -13.14
CA ASN A 5 19.15 3.98 -14.21
C ASN A 5 18.78 3.34 -15.56
N LEU A 6 18.04 4.08 -16.40
CA LEU A 6 17.61 3.57 -17.72
C LEU A 6 18.76 3.21 -18.65
N ALA A 7 19.92 3.85 -18.52
CA ALA A 7 21.05 3.55 -19.40
C ALA A 7 21.66 2.17 -19.11
N ASP A 8 21.51 1.68 -17.89
CA ASP A 8 22.05 0.37 -17.45
C ASP A 8 21.03 -0.77 -17.61
N SER A 9 19.74 -0.45 -17.86
CA SER A 9 18.62 -1.40 -17.90
C SER A 9 17.98 -1.53 -19.29
N ALA A 10 18.72 -1.22 -20.35
CA ALA A 10 18.23 -1.08 -21.72
C ALA A 10 18.94 -2.01 -22.70
N ASP A 11 19.20 -3.25 -22.28
CA ASP A 11 19.62 -4.31 -23.18
C ASP A 11 18.42 -4.94 -23.91
N SER A 12 18.66 -5.62 -25.04
CA SER A 12 17.58 -6.15 -25.89
C SER A 12 16.65 -7.15 -25.20
N ASP A 13 17.17 -7.83 -24.17
CA ASP A 13 16.46 -8.92 -23.49
C ASP A 13 15.68 -8.44 -22.26
N ASP A 14 15.91 -7.19 -21.84
CA ASP A 14 15.30 -6.62 -20.65
C ASP A 14 13.83 -6.22 -20.87
N LEU A 15 13.05 -6.38 -19.80
CA LEU A 15 11.67 -5.92 -19.71
C LEU A 15 11.55 -4.87 -18.61
N LEU A 16 11.23 -3.64 -19.00
CA LEU A 16 10.95 -2.56 -18.08
C LEU A 16 9.45 -2.49 -17.76
N VAL A 17 9.07 -2.88 -16.55
CA VAL A 17 7.69 -2.77 -16.04
C VAL A 17 7.54 -1.48 -15.25
N LEU A 18 6.77 -0.53 -15.76
CA LEU A 18 6.59 0.79 -15.15
C LEU A 18 5.22 0.92 -14.52
N MET A 19 5.18 1.16 -13.21
CA MET A 19 3.95 1.46 -12.48
C MET A 19 4.04 2.86 -11.88
N THR A 20 3.14 3.76 -12.24
CA THR A 20 3.18 5.14 -11.75
C THR A 20 1.80 5.68 -11.44
N SER A 21 1.70 6.42 -10.33
CA SER A 21 0.52 7.21 -10.02
C SER A 21 0.55 8.56 -10.74
N THR A 22 -0.55 9.30 -10.71
CA THR A 22 -0.61 10.68 -11.20
C THR A 22 -0.82 11.63 -10.04
N CYS A 23 0.00 12.69 -9.96
CA CYS A 23 -0.09 13.70 -8.91
C CYS A 23 -0.56 15.05 -9.47
N GLY A 24 -1.25 15.82 -8.64
CA GLY A 24 -1.66 17.19 -8.98
C GLY A 24 -2.39 17.28 -10.32
N ASP A 25 -1.89 18.15 -11.20
CA ASP A 25 -2.51 18.43 -12.50
C ASP A 25 -1.85 17.59 -13.62
N GLY A 26 -1.77 16.28 -13.40
CA GLY A 26 -1.23 15.32 -14.36
C GLY A 26 0.29 15.14 -14.31
N ASP A 27 0.91 15.48 -13.19
CA ASP A 27 2.36 15.46 -12.99
C ASP A 27 2.84 14.11 -12.47
N MET A 28 4.15 13.88 -12.61
CA MET A 28 4.81 12.70 -12.06
C MET A 28 4.79 12.75 -10.53
N PRO A 29 4.69 11.60 -9.85
CA PRO A 29 4.92 11.55 -8.41
C PRO A 29 6.36 11.94 -8.10
N SER A 30 6.59 12.49 -6.90
CA SER A 30 7.91 12.95 -6.48
C SER A 30 9.00 11.88 -6.62
N ALA A 31 8.63 10.62 -6.35
CA ALA A 31 9.53 9.45 -6.44
C ALA A 31 9.81 8.97 -7.88
N ALA A 32 9.33 9.71 -8.88
CA ALA A 32 9.58 9.50 -10.30
C ALA A 32 10.08 10.78 -10.99
N THR A 33 10.20 11.91 -10.27
CA THR A 33 10.60 13.19 -10.86
C THR A 33 12.02 13.13 -11.40
N ALA A 34 12.96 12.57 -10.64
CA ALA A 34 14.36 12.46 -11.09
C ALA A 34 14.48 11.65 -12.38
N LEU A 35 13.86 10.46 -12.41
CA LEU A 35 13.83 9.60 -13.59
C LEU A 35 13.23 10.31 -14.82
N TRP A 36 12.13 11.02 -14.59
CA TRP A 36 11.45 11.76 -15.64
C TRP A 36 12.31 12.91 -16.20
N GLU A 37 13.00 13.66 -15.34
CA GLU A 37 13.93 14.72 -15.76
C GLU A 37 15.09 14.15 -16.57
N ASP A 38 15.68 13.03 -16.13
CA ASP A 38 16.75 12.34 -16.86
C ASP A 38 16.27 11.89 -18.24
N MET A 39 15.08 11.27 -18.33
CA MET A 39 14.47 10.90 -19.61
C MET A 39 14.27 12.10 -20.53
N LEU A 40 13.94 13.30 -20.00
CA LEU A 40 13.74 14.50 -20.81
C LEU A 40 15.06 15.07 -21.36
N GLN A 41 16.19 14.85 -20.69
CA GLN A 41 17.50 15.29 -21.18
C GLN A 41 18.08 14.39 -22.28
N MET A 42 17.57 13.16 -22.41
CA MET A 42 18.00 12.24 -23.47
C MET A 42 17.54 12.75 -24.84
N ASP A 43 18.47 13.01 -25.75
CA ASP A 43 18.18 13.54 -27.10
C ASP A 43 17.67 12.48 -28.09
N GLY A 44 17.58 11.21 -27.66
CA GLY A 44 17.18 10.08 -28.48
C GLY A 44 18.23 9.65 -29.52
N SER A 45 19.44 10.19 -29.46
CA SER A 45 20.56 9.82 -30.34
C SER A 45 21.05 8.40 -30.06
N GLN A 46 20.99 7.96 -28.80
CA GLN A 46 21.12 6.58 -28.37
C GLN A 46 19.72 6.01 -28.15
N LYS A 47 19.30 5.10 -29.04
CA LYS A 47 18.06 4.35 -28.86
C LYS A 47 18.28 3.29 -27.80
N LEU A 48 17.45 3.31 -26.76
CA LEU A 48 17.36 2.24 -25.78
C LEU A 48 16.87 0.98 -26.49
N ALA A 49 17.55 -0.14 -26.27
CA ALA A 49 17.05 -1.44 -26.67
C ALA A 49 16.15 -1.99 -25.55
N GLY A 50 15.33 -2.98 -25.90
CA GLY A 50 14.49 -3.68 -24.93
C GLY A 50 13.00 -3.37 -25.04
N ARG A 51 12.28 -3.95 -24.09
CA ARG A 51 10.82 -4.02 -24.08
C ARG A 51 10.28 -3.32 -22.84
N PHE A 52 9.08 -2.76 -22.93
CA PHE A 52 8.45 -2.12 -21.77
C PHE A 52 6.94 -2.30 -21.73
N CYS A 53 6.36 -2.12 -20.54
CA CYS A 53 4.93 -1.95 -20.36
C CYS A 53 4.67 -0.93 -19.25
N VAL A 54 3.49 -0.32 -19.26
CA VAL A 54 3.13 0.70 -18.28
C VAL A 54 1.76 0.38 -17.68
N PHE A 55 1.64 0.51 -16.37
CA PHE A 55 0.38 0.52 -15.64
C PHE A 55 0.24 1.85 -14.89
N GLY A 56 -0.83 2.60 -15.20
CA GLY A 56 -1.09 3.88 -14.57
C GLY A 56 -2.09 3.77 -13.43
N LEU A 57 -1.75 4.28 -12.25
CA LEU A 57 -2.71 4.46 -11.15
C LEU A 57 -3.26 5.89 -11.18
N GLY A 58 -4.58 6.03 -11.10
CA GLY A 58 -5.23 7.33 -11.10
C GLY A 58 -6.68 7.26 -10.68
N ASP A 59 -7.37 8.39 -10.85
CA ASP A 59 -8.77 8.55 -10.46
C ASP A 59 -9.49 9.28 -11.59
N SER A 60 -10.52 8.65 -12.17
CA SER A 60 -11.27 9.18 -13.31
C SER A 60 -12.12 10.41 -13.00
N SER A 61 -12.26 10.79 -11.72
CA SER A 61 -12.88 12.06 -11.34
C SER A 61 -12.00 13.28 -11.62
N TYR A 62 -10.71 13.07 -11.92
CA TYR A 62 -9.79 14.13 -12.35
C TYR A 62 -9.70 14.19 -13.87
N ASP A 63 -9.67 15.40 -14.42
CA ASP A 63 -9.60 15.64 -15.87
C ASP A 63 -8.39 14.94 -16.53
N LYS A 64 -7.27 14.86 -15.82
CA LYS A 64 -6.00 14.28 -16.31
C LYS A 64 -5.79 12.84 -15.84
N PHE A 65 -6.80 12.01 -16.05
CA PHE A 65 -6.80 10.59 -15.65
C PHE A 65 -5.60 9.79 -16.21
N CYS A 66 -4.74 9.33 -15.30
CA CYS A 66 -3.47 8.62 -15.55
C CYS A 66 -2.50 9.36 -16.49
N ALA A 67 -2.51 10.69 -16.51
CA ALA A 67 -1.68 11.49 -17.43
C ALA A 67 -0.18 11.23 -17.25
N ALA A 68 0.30 10.97 -16.02
CA ALA A 68 1.69 10.63 -15.76
C ALA A 68 2.12 9.35 -16.52
N ALA A 69 1.32 8.29 -16.43
CA ALA A 69 1.59 7.03 -17.14
C ALA A 69 1.52 7.19 -18.66
N VAL A 70 0.61 8.03 -19.18
CA VAL A 70 0.52 8.34 -20.61
C VAL A 70 1.79 9.06 -21.09
N LYS A 71 2.25 10.07 -20.34
CA LYS A 71 3.50 10.80 -20.62
C LYS A 71 4.70 9.85 -20.61
N LEU A 72 4.76 8.97 -19.60
CA LEU A 72 5.84 8.00 -19.43
C LEU A 72 5.90 7.01 -20.60
N GLN A 73 4.75 6.42 -20.99
CA GLN A 73 4.68 5.51 -22.12
C GLN A 73 5.16 6.18 -23.43
N ALA A 74 4.68 7.40 -23.70
CA ALA A 74 5.07 8.12 -24.91
C ALA A 74 6.58 8.37 -24.93
N ARG A 75 7.15 8.81 -23.80
CA ARG A 75 8.57 9.13 -23.73
C ARG A 75 9.47 7.90 -23.87
N VAL A 76 9.12 6.80 -23.22
CA VAL A 76 9.88 5.55 -23.31
C VAL A 76 9.85 4.97 -24.73
N ALA A 77 8.70 5.08 -25.41
CA ALA A 77 8.59 4.71 -26.83
C ALA A 77 9.44 5.61 -27.75
N GLU A 78 9.46 6.93 -27.51
CA GLU A 78 10.33 7.88 -28.24
C GLU A 78 11.81 7.54 -28.10
N LEU A 79 12.23 7.05 -26.92
CA LEU A 79 13.60 6.62 -26.65
C LEU A 79 13.98 5.29 -27.33
N GLY A 80 13.03 4.61 -27.99
CA GLY A 80 13.29 3.47 -28.87
C GLY A 80 12.86 2.10 -28.34
N MET A 81 12.37 2.02 -27.10
CA MET A 81 11.89 0.75 -26.53
C MET A 81 10.56 0.32 -27.15
N SER A 82 10.30 -0.99 -27.18
CA SER A 82 9.08 -1.57 -27.75
C SER A 82 8.05 -1.92 -26.69
N SER A 83 6.81 -1.46 -26.85
CA SER A 83 5.72 -1.78 -25.93
C SER A 83 5.31 -3.25 -26.07
N VAL A 84 5.24 -3.97 -24.96
CA VAL A 84 4.86 -5.39 -24.90
C VAL A 84 3.35 -5.57 -24.96
N ILE A 85 2.64 -4.80 -24.15
CA ILE A 85 1.18 -4.74 -24.12
C ILE A 85 0.73 -3.28 -24.01
N PRO A 86 -0.54 -2.96 -24.35
CA PRO A 86 -1.07 -1.61 -24.18
C PRO A 86 -1.04 -1.15 -22.72
N LEU A 87 -0.83 0.15 -22.49
CA LEU A 87 -1.05 0.81 -21.20
C LEU A 87 -2.45 0.50 -20.66
N ALA A 88 -2.51 0.01 -19.43
CA ALA A 88 -3.73 -0.03 -18.64
C ALA A 88 -3.78 1.13 -17.64
N LYS A 89 -5.00 1.56 -17.31
CA LYS A 89 -5.27 2.63 -16.36
C LYS A 89 -6.12 2.07 -15.22
N GLY A 90 -5.51 1.89 -14.05
CA GLY A 90 -6.21 1.61 -12.80
C GLY A 90 -6.94 2.86 -12.31
N ASP A 91 -8.22 2.71 -12.00
CA ASP A 91 -9.10 3.79 -11.56
C ASP A 91 -9.53 3.58 -10.11
N ASP A 92 -9.18 4.50 -9.20
CA ASP A 92 -9.60 4.51 -7.79
C ASP A 92 -11.12 4.72 -7.59
N ARG A 93 -11.88 4.98 -8.67
CA ARG A 93 -13.35 4.98 -8.69
C ARG A 93 -13.96 3.67 -9.15
N ALA A 94 -13.16 2.74 -9.69
CA ALA A 94 -13.63 1.41 -9.99
C ALA A 94 -13.95 0.65 -8.70
N GLU A 95 -14.64 -0.47 -8.87
CA GLU A 95 -15.19 -1.26 -7.77
C GLU A 95 -14.11 -1.72 -6.78
N ASP A 96 -13.04 -2.33 -7.28
CA ASP A 96 -11.85 -2.71 -6.51
C ASP A 96 -10.70 -1.71 -6.72
N GLY A 97 -11.06 -0.46 -7.00
CA GLY A 97 -10.10 0.60 -7.33
C GLY A 97 -9.20 0.22 -8.50
N TRP A 98 -7.93 0.60 -8.41
CA TRP A 98 -6.92 0.29 -9.42
C TRP A 98 -6.80 -1.22 -9.73
N ALA A 99 -7.11 -2.10 -8.77
CA ALA A 99 -6.96 -3.54 -8.92
C ALA A 99 -7.88 -4.11 -10.01
N THR A 100 -9.04 -3.50 -10.26
CA THR A 100 -9.96 -3.93 -11.33
C THR A 100 -9.28 -3.98 -12.71
N ALA A 101 -8.54 -2.92 -13.07
CA ALA A 101 -7.79 -2.92 -14.33
C ALA A 101 -6.52 -3.77 -14.27
N PHE A 102 -5.94 -3.91 -13.08
CA PHE A 102 -4.72 -4.70 -12.87
C PHE A 102 -4.97 -6.20 -13.05
N ASP A 103 -6.08 -6.72 -12.49
CA ASP A 103 -6.50 -8.12 -12.61
C ASP A 103 -6.76 -8.52 -14.08
N GLU A 104 -7.10 -7.58 -14.96
CA GLU A 104 -7.21 -7.82 -16.41
C GLU A 104 -5.88 -7.66 -17.17
N TRP A 105 -4.98 -6.83 -16.65
CA TRP A 105 -3.73 -6.44 -17.32
C TRP A 105 -2.59 -7.42 -17.03
N LEU A 106 -2.44 -7.85 -15.77
CA LEU A 106 -1.37 -8.75 -15.35
C LEU A 106 -1.38 -10.09 -16.11
N PRO A 107 -2.52 -10.79 -16.29
CA PRO A 107 -2.53 -12.05 -17.06
C PRO A 107 -2.08 -11.88 -18.51
N LYS A 108 -2.43 -10.77 -19.15
CA LYS A 108 -1.98 -10.45 -20.53
C LYS A 108 -0.48 -10.19 -20.57
N LEU A 109 0.07 -9.53 -19.55
CA LEU A 109 1.52 -9.34 -19.43
C LEU A 109 2.22 -10.69 -19.28
N CYS A 110 1.73 -11.54 -18.36
CA CYS A 110 2.28 -12.87 -18.12
C CYS A 110 2.28 -13.72 -19.40
N GLU A 111 1.16 -13.76 -20.14
CA GLU A 111 1.05 -14.47 -21.41
C GLU A 111 2.08 -14.00 -22.43
N GLU A 112 2.20 -12.69 -22.63
CA GLU A 112 3.12 -12.11 -23.63
C GLU A 112 4.60 -12.33 -23.29
N VAL A 113 4.95 -12.39 -22.00
CA VAL A 113 6.33 -12.61 -21.55
C VAL A 113 6.65 -14.08 -21.28
N GLY A 114 5.68 -14.99 -21.47
CA GLY A 114 5.83 -16.41 -21.20
C GLY A 114 5.96 -16.75 -19.70
N ALA A 115 5.48 -15.87 -18.81
CA ALA A 115 5.41 -16.11 -17.39
C ALA A 115 4.05 -16.72 -17.00
N LYS A 116 4.00 -17.36 -15.83
CA LYS A 116 2.73 -17.77 -15.22
C LYS A 116 2.27 -16.69 -14.23
N PRO A 117 0.97 -16.37 -14.17
CA PRO A 117 0.44 -15.53 -13.10
C PRO A 117 0.65 -16.21 -11.74
N GLU A 118 1.06 -15.44 -10.72
CA GLU A 118 1.46 -15.89 -9.37
C GLU A 118 0.37 -16.62 -8.57
N ASP A 119 -0.84 -16.77 -9.08
CA ASP A 119 -1.97 -17.34 -8.33
C ASP A 119 -1.81 -18.84 -7.97
N GLU A 120 -0.74 -19.51 -8.41
CA GLU A 120 -0.47 -20.93 -8.08
C GLU A 120 0.53 -21.14 -6.94
N GLU A 121 1.38 -20.17 -6.58
CA GLU A 121 2.43 -20.35 -5.56
C GLU A 121 2.23 -19.41 -4.36
N GLU A 122 2.60 -19.87 -3.15
CA GLU A 122 2.61 -19.00 -1.98
C GLU A 122 3.70 -17.94 -2.15
N PRO A 123 3.40 -16.64 -1.94
CA PRO A 123 4.42 -15.61 -2.05
C PRO A 123 5.53 -15.90 -1.04
N GLU A 124 6.79 -15.70 -1.46
CA GLU A 124 7.91 -15.84 -0.55
C GLU A 124 7.72 -14.92 0.67
N ALA A 125 7.94 -15.48 1.86
CA ALA A 125 7.79 -14.72 3.09
C ALA A 125 8.82 -13.58 3.12
N LEU A 126 8.34 -12.33 3.11
CA LEU A 126 9.20 -11.15 3.26
C LEU A 126 9.78 -11.02 4.68
N PHE A 127 9.17 -11.71 5.65
CA PHE A 127 9.50 -11.62 7.06
C PHE A 127 9.56 -13.00 7.72
N GLU A 128 10.52 -13.16 8.62
CA GLU A 128 10.55 -14.24 9.59
C GLU A 128 10.10 -13.67 10.95
N VAL A 129 9.01 -14.22 11.50
CA VAL A 129 8.44 -13.75 12.77
C VAL A 129 8.63 -14.82 13.83
N THR A 130 9.27 -14.46 14.94
CA THR A 130 9.43 -15.32 16.12
C THR A 130 8.72 -14.70 17.31
N SER A 131 7.81 -15.47 17.92
CA SER A 131 7.24 -15.11 19.22
C SER A 131 8.19 -15.49 20.34
N LEU A 132 8.45 -14.53 21.23
CA LEU A 132 9.34 -14.65 22.36
C LEU A 132 8.58 -14.40 23.67
N PRO A 133 8.90 -15.14 24.74
CA PRO A 133 8.33 -14.87 26.04
C PRO A 133 8.78 -13.50 26.54
N VAL A 134 7.86 -12.79 27.22
CA VAL A 134 8.12 -11.46 27.78
C VAL A 134 9.18 -11.55 28.88
N THR A 135 10.27 -10.79 28.74
CA THR A 135 11.30 -10.68 29.79
C THR A 135 11.05 -9.48 30.70
N ALA A 136 11.69 -9.47 31.87
CA ALA A 136 11.68 -8.29 32.76
C ALA A 136 12.29 -7.04 32.08
N ALA A 137 13.27 -7.22 31.19
CA ALA A 137 13.86 -6.14 30.42
C ALA A 137 12.83 -5.52 29.47
N ASP A 138 12.03 -6.34 28.77
CA ASP A 138 11.01 -5.85 27.83
C ASP A 138 9.94 -5.00 28.54
N LYS A 139 9.58 -5.35 29.78
CA LYS A 139 8.64 -4.54 30.61
C LYS A 139 9.19 -3.19 31.05
N SER A 140 10.51 -3.04 31.06
CA SER A 140 11.19 -1.81 31.48
C SER A 140 11.54 -0.90 30.31
N LEU A 141 11.43 -1.38 29.07
CA LEU A 141 11.70 -0.57 27.89
C LEU A 141 10.62 0.50 27.73
N PRO A 142 11.02 1.76 27.45
CA PRO A 142 10.05 2.79 27.14
C PRO A 142 9.31 2.43 25.86
N TYR A 143 8.01 2.71 25.82
CA TYR A 143 7.20 2.54 24.62
C TYR A 143 7.76 3.42 23.49
N GLN A 144 8.21 2.77 22.41
CA GLN A 144 8.69 3.46 21.22
C GLN A 144 7.64 3.35 20.13
N ARG A 145 7.07 4.50 19.73
CA ARG A 145 6.10 4.55 18.64
C ARG A 145 6.73 4.17 17.31
N ILE A 146 6.01 3.38 16.53
CA ILE A 146 6.39 3.01 15.17
C ILE A 146 5.98 4.15 14.23
N VAL A 147 6.94 4.99 13.87
CA VAL A 147 6.74 6.09 12.91
C VAL A 147 7.72 5.97 11.75
N PRO A 148 7.37 6.43 10.53
CA PRO A 148 8.30 6.42 9.42
C PRO A 148 9.56 7.24 9.70
N PRO A 149 10.71 6.85 9.14
CA PRO A 149 11.94 7.63 9.21
C PRO A 149 11.69 9.09 8.78
N GLY A 150 12.23 10.04 9.54
CA GLY A 150 12.06 11.48 9.28
C GLY A 150 10.78 12.10 9.87
N SER A 151 9.88 11.30 10.45
CA SER A 151 8.67 11.83 11.12
C SER A 151 8.98 12.37 12.52
N GLN A 152 8.31 13.44 12.92
CA GLN A 152 8.46 14.04 14.26
C GLN A 152 7.13 14.00 15.03
N ALA A 153 7.20 13.66 16.32
CA ALA A 153 6.03 13.71 17.20
C ALA A 153 5.80 15.16 17.67
N VAL A 154 4.65 15.73 17.30
CA VAL A 154 4.27 17.10 17.64
C VAL A 154 3.03 17.12 18.55
N PRO A 155 3.00 17.95 19.61
CA PRO A 155 1.81 18.12 20.44
C PRO A 155 0.64 18.71 19.66
N VAL A 156 -0.58 18.28 19.98
CA VAL A 156 -1.80 18.93 19.51
C VAL A 156 -2.19 20.02 20.50
N LEU A 157 -2.21 21.27 20.05
CA LEU A 157 -2.60 22.44 20.83
C LEU A 157 -4.12 22.61 20.89
N GLU A 158 -4.80 22.34 19.77
CA GLU A 158 -6.25 22.46 19.66
C GLU A 158 -6.80 21.33 18.79
N ASN A 159 -7.95 20.78 19.18
CA ASN A 159 -8.76 19.88 18.38
C ASN A 159 -10.23 20.25 18.60
N ARG A 160 -10.78 21.10 17.74
CA ARG A 160 -12.10 21.69 17.91
C ARG A 160 -12.99 21.39 16.73
N ARG A 161 -14.20 20.90 17.00
CA ARG A 161 -15.22 20.73 15.97
C ARG A 161 -15.68 22.09 15.44
N LEU A 162 -15.72 22.21 14.11
CA LEU A 162 -16.20 23.38 13.38
C LEU A 162 -17.68 23.29 13.04
N THR A 163 -18.21 22.06 12.95
CA THR A 163 -19.62 21.81 12.62
C THR A 163 -20.49 21.70 13.88
N PRO A 164 -21.78 22.06 13.80
CA PRO A 164 -22.72 21.79 14.89
C PRO A 164 -22.82 20.30 15.22
N GLU A 165 -23.17 19.94 16.45
CA GLU A 165 -23.37 18.54 16.85
C GLU A 165 -24.45 17.83 16.02
N SER A 166 -25.47 18.58 15.60
CA SER A 166 -26.57 18.10 14.77
C SER A 166 -26.18 17.83 13.31
N TYR A 167 -24.99 18.26 12.87
CA TYR A 167 -24.54 18.03 11.51
C TYR A 167 -23.79 16.70 11.42
N GLU A 168 -24.19 15.82 10.51
CA GLU A 168 -23.64 14.45 10.45
C GLU A 168 -22.13 14.39 10.17
N ARG A 169 -21.58 15.36 9.44
CA ARG A 169 -20.14 15.40 9.14
C ARG A 169 -19.37 16.16 10.21
N ASP A 170 -18.51 15.45 10.93
CA ASP A 170 -17.59 16.04 11.91
C ASP A 170 -16.37 16.63 11.18
N ILE A 171 -16.31 17.96 11.08
CA ILE A 171 -15.18 18.69 10.50
C ILE A 171 -14.47 19.38 11.65
N ARG A 172 -13.15 19.19 11.78
CA ARG A 172 -12.37 19.72 12.91
C ARG A 172 -11.25 20.65 12.48
N HIS A 173 -10.99 21.64 13.32
CA HIS A 173 -9.77 22.44 13.33
C HIS A 173 -8.76 21.79 14.26
N ILE A 174 -7.56 21.54 13.75
CA ILE A 174 -6.44 20.98 14.51
C ILE A 174 -5.28 21.97 14.46
N ALA A 175 -4.77 22.37 15.62
CA ALA A 175 -3.57 23.18 15.76
C ALA A 175 -2.46 22.32 16.37
N LEU A 176 -1.25 22.38 15.81
CA LEU A 176 -0.09 21.59 16.23
C LEU A 176 1.00 22.52 16.76
N ASP A 177 1.69 22.11 17.82
CA ASP A 177 2.88 22.81 18.31
C ASP A 177 4.11 22.30 17.58
N ILE A 178 4.62 23.12 16.66
CA ILE A 178 5.84 22.85 15.91
C ILE A 178 7.04 23.65 16.42
N SER A 179 6.92 24.36 17.54
CA SER A 179 7.99 25.24 18.05
C SER A 179 9.29 24.51 18.38
N ALA A 180 9.19 23.25 18.79
CA ALA A 180 10.31 22.36 19.07
C ALA A 180 10.63 21.41 17.90
N ALA A 181 9.89 21.48 16.80
CA ALA A 181 10.04 20.62 15.64
C ALA A 181 10.83 21.35 14.55
N ASP A 182 11.82 20.66 13.97
CA ASP A 182 12.50 21.16 12.76
C ASP A 182 11.63 20.82 11.54
N LEU A 183 10.55 21.58 11.38
CA LEU A 183 9.52 21.37 10.37
C LEU A 183 9.18 22.69 9.65
N PRO A 184 10.10 23.21 8.80
CA PRO A 184 9.82 24.40 8.00
C PRO A 184 8.70 24.08 6.99
N PHE A 185 7.73 24.97 6.85
CA PHE A 185 6.66 24.85 5.88
C PHE A 185 6.34 26.19 5.22
N ARG A 186 5.78 26.13 4.01
CA ARG A 186 5.24 27.25 3.25
C ARG A 186 3.72 27.14 3.20
N LEU A 187 3.06 28.27 2.96
CA LEU A 187 1.63 28.27 2.71
C LEU A 187 1.33 27.43 1.47
N GLY A 188 0.43 26.45 1.62
CA GLY A 188 0.09 25.49 0.58
C GLY A 188 0.75 24.12 0.74
N ASP A 189 1.75 23.98 1.62
CA ASP A 189 2.33 22.67 1.92
C ASP A 189 1.32 21.78 2.64
N ALA A 190 1.42 20.47 2.39
CA ALA A 190 0.64 19.45 3.07
C ALA A 190 1.45 18.84 4.23
N ILE A 191 0.75 18.44 5.30
CA ILE A 191 1.33 17.67 6.40
C ILE A 191 0.73 16.26 6.40
N THR A 192 1.58 15.25 6.57
CA THR A 192 1.15 13.86 6.71
C THR A 192 0.93 13.56 8.19
N LEU A 193 -0.27 13.09 8.54
CA LEU A 193 -0.58 12.58 9.87
C LEU A 193 -0.57 11.05 9.83
N TYR A 194 0.10 10.44 10.79
CA TYR A 194 0.12 8.97 10.94
C TYR A 194 -0.88 8.56 12.02
N PRO A 195 -2.05 8.02 11.63
CA PRO A 195 -3.06 7.58 12.59
C PRO A 195 -2.64 6.27 13.26
N LYS A 196 -3.31 5.97 14.38
CA LYS A 196 -3.29 4.66 15.03
C LYS A 196 -4.71 4.18 15.26
N ASN A 197 -4.90 2.87 15.30
CA ASN A 197 -6.17 2.30 15.71
C ASN A 197 -6.46 2.63 17.18
N LEU A 198 -7.74 2.69 17.55
CA LEU A 198 -8.14 2.84 18.93
C LEU A 198 -7.76 1.58 19.71
N GLU A 199 -7.08 1.77 20.84
CA GLU A 199 -6.64 0.63 21.66
C GLU A 199 -7.81 -0.19 22.19
N SER A 200 -8.97 0.43 22.43
CA SER A 200 -10.21 -0.24 22.82
C SER A 200 -10.70 -1.21 21.74
N ASP A 201 -10.62 -0.81 20.48
CA ASP A 201 -11.13 -1.60 19.36
C ASP A 201 -10.18 -2.76 19.06
N VAL A 202 -8.88 -2.51 19.19
CA VAL A 202 -7.87 -3.57 19.16
C VAL A 202 -8.06 -4.55 20.33
N ASP A 203 -8.36 -4.07 21.55
CA ASP A 203 -8.64 -4.96 22.68
C ASP A 203 -9.86 -5.84 22.44
N LEU A 204 -10.92 -5.31 21.82
CA LEU A 204 -12.09 -6.09 21.38
C LEU A 204 -11.69 -7.14 20.33
N LEU A 205 -10.86 -6.78 19.35
CA LEU A 205 -10.34 -7.71 18.34
C LEU A 205 -9.61 -8.91 18.99
N PHE A 206 -8.75 -8.67 19.98
CA PHE A 206 -8.06 -9.76 20.71
C PHE A 206 -9.02 -10.62 21.54
N ASN A 207 -10.09 -10.03 22.06
CA ASN A 207 -11.06 -10.76 22.90
C ASN A 207 -12.05 -11.60 22.08
N GLU A 208 -12.35 -11.19 20.85
CA GLU A 208 -13.45 -11.76 20.06
C GLU A 208 -13.01 -12.50 18.80
N ILE A 209 -11.90 -12.09 18.18
CA ILE A 209 -11.52 -12.56 16.83
C ILE A 209 -10.19 -13.33 16.91
N VAL A 210 -9.13 -12.67 17.37
CA VAL A 210 -7.78 -13.27 17.40
C VAL A 210 -7.43 -13.84 18.79
N THR A 211 -8.39 -14.56 19.39
CA THR A 211 -8.30 -15.09 20.77
C THR A 211 -7.16 -16.10 20.98
N HIS A 212 -6.64 -16.66 19.89
CA HIS A 212 -5.49 -17.57 19.88
C HIS A 212 -4.14 -16.85 19.98
N LEU A 213 -4.11 -15.52 19.81
CA LEU A 213 -2.90 -14.71 19.95
C LEU A 213 -2.81 -14.10 21.35
N ASP A 214 -1.65 -14.15 21.99
CA ASP A 214 -1.40 -13.38 23.21
C ASP A 214 -0.94 -11.97 22.86
N ARG A 215 -1.76 -10.98 23.25
CA ARG A 215 -1.51 -9.56 23.02
C ARG A 215 -0.20 -9.06 23.67
N ASN A 216 0.31 -9.76 24.68
CA ASN A 216 1.51 -9.40 25.42
C ASN A 216 2.79 -10.05 24.88
N GLU A 217 2.69 -11.04 23.98
CA GLU A 217 3.85 -11.68 23.39
C GLU A 217 4.75 -10.66 22.70
N ILE A 218 6.06 -10.88 22.80
CA ILE A 218 7.05 -10.03 22.16
C ILE A 218 7.44 -10.68 20.85
N LEU A 219 7.29 -9.94 19.76
CA LEU A 219 7.68 -10.37 18.44
C LEU A 219 9.09 -9.87 18.12
N SER A 220 9.89 -10.79 17.57
CA SER A 220 11.11 -10.49 16.84
C SER A 220 10.83 -10.70 15.36
N VAL A 221 10.88 -9.63 14.58
CA VAL A 221 10.59 -9.65 13.14
C VAL A 221 11.88 -9.40 12.39
N LYS A 222 12.29 -10.37 11.57
CA LYS A 222 13.48 -10.26 10.72
C LYS A 222 13.03 -10.06 9.28
N CYS A 223 13.55 -9.03 8.64
CA CYS A 223 13.34 -8.79 7.21
C CYS A 223 14.20 -9.79 6.41
N LEU A 224 13.58 -10.56 5.52
CA LEU A 224 14.26 -11.57 4.71
C LEU A 224 14.66 -11.04 3.33
N SER A 225 14.02 -9.97 2.85
CA SER A 225 14.26 -9.37 1.55
C SER A 225 14.73 -7.91 1.67
N ASP A 226 15.55 -7.50 0.69
CA ASP A 226 15.92 -6.12 0.44
C ASP A 226 14.85 -5.31 -0.31
N ASP A 227 13.67 -5.88 -0.54
CA ASP A 227 12.51 -5.17 -1.08
C ASP A 227 11.57 -4.64 0.01
N VAL A 228 11.87 -4.94 1.29
CA VAL A 228 11.04 -4.47 2.40
C VAL A 228 11.13 -2.93 2.50
N PRO A 229 10.00 -2.20 2.56
CA PRO A 229 9.99 -0.75 2.71
C PRO A 229 10.77 -0.26 3.94
N ALA A 230 11.52 0.84 3.79
CA ALA A 230 12.34 1.41 4.86
C ALA A 230 11.57 1.68 6.16
N ARG A 231 10.29 2.06 6.06
CA ARG A 231 9.37 2.20 7.22
C ARG A 231 9.27 0.90 8.01
N LEU A 232 9.00 -0.22 7.35
CA LEU A 232 8.86 -1.53 7.98
C LEU A 232 10.19 -2.03 8.52
N ARG A 233 11.28 -1.87 7.78
CA ARG A 233 12.62 -2.20 8.30
C ARG A 233 12.96 -1.43 9.55
N SER A 234 12.64 -0.13 9.59
CA SER A 234 12.89 0.71 10.76
C SER A 234 12.05 0.28 11.96
N ALA A 235 10.79 -0.09 11.73
CA ALA A 235 9.89 -0.59 12.78
C ALA A 235 10.45 -1.86 13.43
N PHE A 236 10.93 -2.80 12.62
CA PHE A 236 11.31 -4.14 13.07
C PHE A 236 12.76 -4.27 13.57
N LYS A 237 13.49 -3.17 13.78
CA LYS A 237 14.84 -3.21 14.39
C LYS A 237 14.82 -3.60 15.88
N SER A 238 13.67 -3.44 16.53
CA SER A 238 13.48 -3.72 17.95
C SER A 238 12.43 -4.80 18.17
N ARG A 239 12.44 -5.38 19.36
CA ARG A 239 11.36 -6.23 19.87
C ARG A 239 10.07 -5.43 20.00
N ILE A 240 8.96 -5.96 19.50
CA ILE A 240 7.67 -5.26 19.46
C ILE A 240 6.59 -6.11 20.12
N PRO A 241 5.80 -5.58 21.06
CA PRO A 241 4.62 -6.29 21.57
C PRO A 241 3.61 -6.56 20.46
N MET A 242 3.00 -7.75 20.46
CA MET A 242 1.96 -8.17 19.50
C MET A 242 0.88 -7.10 19.33
N LYS A 243 0.32 -6.59 20.44
CA LYS A 243 -0.71 -5.54 20.40
C LYS A 243 -0.26 -4.28 19.64
N GLN A 244 1.00 -3.89 19.73
CA GLN A 244 1.50 -2.66 19.11
C GLN A 244 1.44 -2.73 17.58
N ILE A 245 1.62 -3.91 16.97
CA ILE A 245 1.47 -4.09 15.51
C ILE A 245 0.04 -3.78 15.07
N PHE A 246 -0.95 -4.28 15.80
CA PHE A 246 -2.37 -4.01 15.51
C PHE A 246 -2.78 -2.56 15.77
N VAL A 247 -2.10 -1.86 16.69
CA VAL A 247 -2.39 -0.45 16.99
C VAL A 247 -1.75 0.49 15.98
N GLU A 248 -0.48 0.28 15.61
CA GLU A 248 0.33 1.30 14.92
C GLU A 248 0.74 0.95 13.48
N LEU A 249 0.59 -0.32 13.05
CA LEU A 249 1.03 -0.78 11.73
C LEU A 249 -0.11 -1.28 10.84
N LEU A 250 -1.01 -2.10 11.36
CA LEU A 250 -2.05 -2.75 10.55
C LEU A 250 -3.28 -1.86 10.40
N ASP A 251 -3.74 -1.70 9.15
CA ASP A 251 -5.05 -1.13 8.85
C ASP A 251 -6.15 -2.20 8.93
N ILE A 252 -6.28 -2.83 10.11
CA ILE A 252 -7.21 -3.96 10.32
C ILE A 252 -8.68 -3.55 10.27
N PHE A 253 -8.98 -2.25 10.42
CA PHE A 253 -10.32 -1.70 10.31
C PHE A 253 -10.57 -1.06 8.93
N GLY A 254 -9.60 -1.13 8.02
CA GLY A 254 -9.71 -0.68 6.64
C GLY A 254 -10.51 -1.64 5.75
N LYS A 255 -10.66 -1.24 4.49
CA LYS A 255 -11.41 -1.99 3.47
C LYS A 255 -10.60 -3.21 2.96
N PRO A 256 -11.14 -4.44 3.02
CA PRO A 256 -10.50 -5.62 2.48
C PRO A 256 -10.47 -5.61 0.94
N THR A 257 -9.37 -6.11 0.38
CA THR A 257 -9.17 -6.27 -1.08
C THR A 257 -9.61 -7.66 -1.54
N ARG A 258 -9.86 -7.85 -2.85
CA ARG A 258 -10.13 -9.20 -3.41
C ARG A 258 -9.01 -10.19 -3.10
N SER A 259 -7.75 -9.73 -3.19
CA SER A 259 -6.57 -10.55 -2.84
C SER A 259 -6.64 -11.08 -1.41
N PHE A 260 -7.12 -10.28 -0.45
CA PHE A 260 -7.29 -10.74 0.92
C PHE A 260 -8.27 -11.91 1.03
N TYR A 261 -9.42 -11.86 0.34
CA TYR A 261 -10.38 -12.97 0.31
C TYR A 261 -9.78 -14.23 -0.32
N ARG A 262 -9.01 -14.10 -1.42
CA ARG A 262 -8.31 -15.23 -2.06
C ARG A 262 -7.29 -15.86 -1.10
N GLN A 263 -6.49 -15.03 -0.40
CA GLN A 263 -5.52 -15.50 0.58
C GLN A 263 -6.20 -16.19 1.77
N LEU A 264 -7.28 -15.61 2.30
CA LEU A 264 -8.04 -16.22 3.40
C LEU A 264 -8.65 -17.57 2.99
N ALA A 265 -9.13 -17.70 1.74
CA ALA A 265 -9.63 -18.97 1.22
C ALA A 265 -8.54 -20.05 1.18
N ARG A 266 -7.28 -19.70 0.90
CA ARG A 266 -6.18 -20.67 0.86
C ARG A 266 -5.83 -21.25 2.23
N ILE A 267 -6.01 -20.46 3.30
CA ILE A 267 -5.66 -20.86 4.67
C ILE A 267 -6.85 -21.35 5.49
N SER A 268 -8.08 -21.17 5.00
CA SER A 268 -9.28 -21.67 5.66
C SER A 268 -9.30 -23.19 5.68
N LYS A 269 -9.80 -23.76 6.78
CA LYS A 269 -9.91 -25.20 7.02
C LYS A 269 -11.28 -25.76 6.63
N SER A 270 -12.24 -24.91 6.28
CA SER A 270 -13.63 -25.28 6.01
C SER A 270 -13.95 -25.15 4.53
N ASP A 271 -14.29 -26.26 3.86
CA ASP A 271 -14.64 -26.26 2.44
C ASP A 271 -15.79 -25.31 2.10
N GLU A 272 -16.75 -25.15 3.02
CA GLU A 272 -17.87 -24.21 2.86
C GLU A 272 -17.39 -22.75 2.87
N GLU A 273 -16.46 -22.40 3.77
CA GLU A 273 -15.87 -21.06 3.81
C GLU A 273 -15.02 -20.77 2.58
N VAL A 274 -14.22 -21.76 2.15
CA VAL A 274 -13.42 -21.66 0.93
C VAL A 274 -14.31 -21.34 -0.27
N GLN A 275 -15.45 -22.02 -0.41
CA GLN A 275 -16.40 -21.75 -1.50
C GLN A 275 -16.97 -20.32 -1.43
N VAL A 276 -17.36 -19.87 -0.23
CA VAL A 276 -17.91 -18.51 -0.04
C VAL A 276 -16.85 -17.44 -0.31
N LEU A 277 -15.65 -17.59 0.23
CA LEU A 277 -14.54 -16.64 0.06
C LEU A 277 -14.12 -16.53 -1.41
N ASN A 278 -14.01 -17.67 -2.11
CA ASN A 278 -13.73 -17.67 -3.55
C ASN A 278 -14.88 -17.08 -4.37
N SER A 279 -16.13 -17.31 -3.97
CA SER A 279 -17.27 -16.67 -4.62
C SER A 279 -17.23 -15.16 -4.47
N ILE A 280 -16.85 -14.63 -3.29
CA ILE A 280 -16.71 -13.19 -3.05
C ILE A 280 -15.55 -12.62 -3.89
N ALA A 281 -14.40 -13.30 -3.90
CA ALA A 281 -13.20 -12.83 -4.59
C ALA A 281 -13.34 -12.74 -6.12
N ASN A 282 -14.25 -13.54 -6.69
CA ASN A 282 -14.44 -13.68 -8.14
C ASN A 282 -15.76 -13.09 -8.65
N SER A 283 -16.66 -12.62 -7.77
CA SER A 283 -17.97 -12.06 -8.13
C SER A 283 -18.02 -10.56 -7.86
N ASP A 284 -18.15 -9.77 -8.93
CA ASP A 284 -18.31 -8.31 -8.84
C ASP A 284 -19.54 -7.91 -8.01
N ASP A 285 -20.67 -8.58 -8.19
CA ASP A 285 -21.89 -8.23 -7.44
C ASP A 285 -21.77 -8.52 -5.94
N SER A 286 -21.17 -9.67 -5.59
CA SER A 286 -20.97 -10.04 -4.18
C SER A 286 -19.95 -9.13 -3.49
N PHE A 287 -18.89 -8.75 -4.20
CA PHE A 287 -17.89 -7.83 -3.69
C PHE A 287 -18.49 -6.43 -3.50
N LYS A 288 -19.23 -5.88 -4.48
CA LYS A 288 -19.95 -4.60 -4.37
C LYS A 288 -20.85 -4.53 -3.15
N GLU A 289 -21.61 -5.58 -2.86
CA GLU A 289 -22.52 -5.60 -1.72
C GLU A 289 -21.75 -5.42 -0.40
N LEU A 290 -20.60 -6.10 -0.25
CA LEU A 290 -19.75 -5.97 0.93
C LEU A 290 -19.11 -4.59 1.03
N LEU A 291 -18.71 -4.00 -0.11
CA LEU A 291 -18.20 -2.63 -0.15
C LEU A 291 -19.25 -1.61 0.31
N GLY A 292 -20.50 -1.76 -0.16
CA GLY A 292 -21.61 -0.89 0.24
C GLY A 292 -21.92 -0.96 1.74
N ARG A 293 -21.56 -2.07 2.40
CA ARG A 293 -21.76 -2.28 3.84
C ARG A 293 -20.59 -1.82 4.70
N SER A 294 -19.52 -1.27 4.11
CA SER A 294 -18.32 -0.81 4.83
C SER A 294 -17.69 -1.89 5.72
N VAL A 295 -17.62 -3.12 5.22
CA VAL A 295 -17.02 -4.27 5.92
C VAL A 295 -15.51 -4.07 6.05
N SER A 296 -14.96 -4.28 7.25
CA SER A 296 -13.52 -4.20 7.51
C SER A 296 -12.81 -5.56 7.46
N TYR A 297 -11.48 -5.60 7.43
CA TYR A 297 -10.73 -6.86 7.58
C TYR A 297 -11.11 -7.59 8.87
N ALA A 298 -11.26 -6.87 9.99
CA ALA A 298 -11.71 -7.42 11.26
C ALA A 298 -13.09 -8.09 11.15
N ASP A 299 -14.04 -7.50 10.42
CA ASP A 299 -15.37 -8.07 10.22
C ASP A 299 -15.35 -9.34 9.37
N VAL A 300 -14.46 -9.40 8.36
CA VAL A 300 -14.24 -10.61 7.57
C VAL A 300 -13.67 -11.72 8.44
N LEU A 301 -12.62 -11.45 9.21
CA LEU A 301 -12.03 -12.45 10.13
C LEU A 301 -13.03 -12.92 11.20
N ARG A 302 -13.93 -12.05 11.67
CA ARG A 302 -15.01 -12.45 12.58
C ARG A 302 -16.01 -13.40 11.91
N ARG A 303 -16.26 -13.22 10.61
CA ARG A 303 -17.22 -14.04 9.83
C ARG A 303 -16.63 -15.40 9.45
N PHE A 304 -15.30 -15.50 9.31
CA PHE A 304 -14.58 -16.71 8.89
C PHE A 304 -13.45 -17.01 9.90
N PRO A 305 -13.76 -17.62 11.07
CA PRO A 305 -12.85 -17.79 12.20
C PRO A 305 -11.83 -18.92 12.10
#